data_AF-A0A960SQE2-F1
#
_entry.id   AF-A0A960SQE2-F1
#
_cell.length_a   1.000
_cell.length_b   1.000
_cell.length_c   1.000
_cell.angle_alpha   90.00
_cell.angle_beta   90.00
_cell.angle_gamma   90.00
#
_symmetry.space_group_name_H-M   'P 1'
#
loop_
_entity.id
_entity.type
_entity.pdbx_description
1 polymer ?
#
loop_
_entity_poly.entity_id
_entity_poly.type
_entity_poly.pdbx_seq_one_letter_code
_entity_poly.pdbx_strand_id
1 'polypeptide(L)'
;IPPTAKVKSAVDGTLSASGRLQGGGEASAGAIRAVTPTGIAGVARARVLPEAPFAENFESFVLDEDSTADAGVKFAYPPLPWIGARFKWEVREAHGSKVLAKTLDNVLFQRAMTFIGPPGMSNYTIAADVLTDGNRRMRSNGGVINQRYIIALVGNSQVLEVSSNYDRVRASVPFRWDAGKWYRIKSRVDIAPDGTGVVRAKAWLRDDPEPESWTIEVPHQTAHREGAPGLFGFSPQSRYPVYLDNVSITRN
;
A
#
# COMPACT_ATOMS: atom_id res chain seq x y z
N ILE A 1 16.02 -15.62 -17.62
CA ILE A 1 14.59 -15.25 -17.78
C ILE A 1 14.16 -15.65 -19.19
N PRO A 2 13.04 -16.36 -19.39
CA PRO A 2 12.59 -16.77 -20.73
C PRO A 2 12.43 -15.56 -21.67
N PRO A 3 12.82 -15.67 -22.96
CA PRO A 3 12.64 -14.57 -23.92
C PRO A 3 11.18 -14.11 -24.07
N THR A 4 10.23 -15.03 -23.85
CA THR A 4 8.78 -14.81 -23.95
C THR A 4 8.15 -14.19 -22.70
N ALA A 5 8.91 -13.96 -21.63
CA ALA A 5 8.37 -13.39 -20.41
C ALA A 5 7.91 -11.94 -20.64
N LYS A 6 6.61 -11.67 -20.44
CA LYS A 6 6.04 -10.32 -20.54
C LYS A 6 6.67 -9.33 -19.56
N VAL A 7 7.03 -9.81 -18.36
CA VAL A 7 7.77 -9.05 -17.36
C VAL A 7 9.09 -9.76 -17.15
N LYS A 8 10.19 -9.08 -17.48
CA LYS A 8 11.54 -9.58 -17.24
C LYS A 8 12.00 -9.09 -15.88
N SER A 9 11.97 -9.96 -14.87
CA SER A 9 12.44 -9.64 -13.53
C SER A 9 13.32 -10.74 -12.95
N ALA A 10 14.26 -10.34 -12.10
CA ALA A 10 15.08 -11.22 -11.29
C ALA A 10 14.65 -11.12 -9.83
N VAL A 11 14.69 -12.25 -9.12
CA VAL A 11 14.64 -12.25 -7.66
C VAL A 11 16.06 -11.97 -7.21
N ASP A 12 16.23 -10.97 -6.36
CA ASP A 12 17.49 -10.73 -5.67
C ASP A 12 17.70 -11.84 -4.63
N GLY A 13 18.33 -12.92 -5.06
CA GLY A 13 18.56 -14.05 -4.20
C GLY A 13 19.32 -15.18 -4.87
N THR A 14 19.88 -16.06 -4.04
CA THR A 14 20.71 -17.19 -4.46
C THR A 14 20.03 -18.49 -4.06
N LEU A 15 19.96 -19.43 -5.01
CA LEU A 15 19.50 -20.79 -4.76
C LEU A 15 20.74 -21.69 -4.62
N SER A 16 20.96 -22.20 -3.42
CA SER A 16 22.05 -23.14 -3.13
C SER A 16 21.82 -24.52 -3.78
N ALA A 17 22.89 -25.31 -3.92
CA ALA A 17 22.83 -26.68 -4.44
C ALA A 17 21.94 -27.62 -3.59
N SER A 18 21.75 -27.31 -2.30
CA SER A 18 20.84 -28.04 -1.40
C SER A 18 19.38 -27.56 -1.49
N GLY A 19 19.04 -26.70 -2.47
CA GLY A 19 17.69 -26.21 -2.68
C GLY A 19 17.23 -25.11 -1.71
N ARG A 20 18.13 -24.50 -0.93
CA ARG A 20 17.80 -23.36 -0.06
C ARG A 20 17.91 -22.05 -0.85
N LEU A 21 16.85 -21.26 -0.85
CA LEU A 21 16.82 -19.90 -1.40
C LEU A 21 17.14 -18.89 -0.30
N GLN A 22 18.09 -17.99 -0.55
CA GLN A 22 18.45 -16.87 0.31
C GLN A 22 18.26 -15.55 -0.45
N GLY A 23 17.57 -14.57 0.15
CA GLY A 23 17.41 -13.24 -0.45
C GLY A 23 18.66 -12.38 -0.29
N GLY A 24 18.93 -11.50 -1.27
CA GLY A 24 20.10 -10.61 -1.29
C GLY A 24 19.91 -9.29 -0.53
N GLY A 25 18.66 -8.98 -0.11
CA GLY A 25 18.31 -7.84 0.72
C GLY A 25 17.52 -6.75 -0.01
N GLU A 26 17.55 -6.72 -1.34
CA GLU A 26 16.76 -5.78 -2.14
C GLU A 26 15.35 -6.32 -2.43
N ALA A 27 14.35 -5.45 -2.25
CA ALA A 27 12.96 -5.78 -2.54
C ALA A 27 12.80 -6.16 -4.01
N SER A 28 12.43 -7.41 -4.28
CA SER A 28 12.43 -7.96 -5.63
C SER A 28 11.40 -9.09 -5.77
N ALA A 29 11.00 -9.41 -7.00
CA ALA A 29 10.01 -10.42 -7.26
C ALA A 29 10.22 -11.05 -8.63
N GLY A 30 9.98 -12.35 -8.75
CA GLY A 30 10.20 -13.04 -10.02
C GLY A 30 10.03 -14.55 -9.93
N ALA A 31 10.34 -15.19 -11.05
CA ALA A 31 10.37 -16.64 -11.15
C ALA A 31 11.80 -17.16 -10.93
N ILE A 32 11.92 -18.21 -10.12
CA ILE A 32 13.14 -18.97 -9.91
C ILE A 32 12.97 -20.29 -10.64
N ARG A 33 13.96 -20.66 -11.46
CA ARG A 33 14.01 -21.94 -12.14
C ARG A 33 15.18 -22.74 -11.59
N ALA A 34 14.89 -23.93 -11.07
CA ALA A 34 15.90 -24.89 -10.65
C ALA A 34 15.92 -26.06 -11.66
N VAL A 35 17.09 -26.63 -11.88
CA VAL A 35 17.27 -27.83 -12.73
C VAL A 35 18.16 -28.82 -11.98
N THR A 36 17.74 -30.08 -11.87
CA THR A 36 18.55 -31.14 -11.28
C THR A 36 19.70 -31.53 -12.22
N PRO A 37 20.75 -32.22 -11.73
CA PRO A 37 21.78 -32.80 -12.60
C PRO A 37 21.22 -33.78 -13.65
N THR A 38 20.10 -34.42 -13.36
CA THR A 38 19.38 -35.33 -14.28
C THR A 38 18.46 -34.61 -15.28
N GLY A 39 18.42 -33.27 -15.26
CA GLY A 39 17.67 -32.46 -16.23
C GLY A 39 16.21 -32.15 -15.85
N ILE A 40 15.75 -32.56 -14.67
CA ILE A 40 14.40 -32.23 -14.19
C ILE A 40 14.35 -30.76 -13.80
N ALA A 41 13.41 -30.00 -14.35
CA ALA A 41 13.26 -28.58 -14.07
C ALA A 41 12.00 -28.27 -13.25
N GLY A 42 12.12 -27.35 -12.31
CA GLY A 42 11.01 -26.79 -11.53
C GLY A 42 11.03 -25.26 -11.59
N VAL A 43 9.85 -24.64 -11.51
CA VAL A 43 9.71 -23.18 -11.43
C VAL A 43 8.90 -22.82 -10.20
N ALA A 44 9.40 -21.88 -9.42
CA ALA A 44 8.72 -21.26 -8.29
C ALA A 44 8.65 -19.74 -8.47
N ARG A 45 7.72 -19.08 -7.77
CA ARG A 45 7.73 -17.62 -7.64
C ARG A 45 8.25 -17.25 -6.26
N ALA A 46 9.12 -16.25 -6.21
CA ALA A 46 9.63 -15.72 -4.95
C ALA A 46 9.55 -14.21 -4.94
N ARG A 47 9.55 -13.67 -3.72
CA ARG A 47 9.62 -12.25 -3.43
C ARG A 47 10.57 -12.03 -2.27
N VAL A 48 11.46 -11.07 -2.41
CA VAL A 48 12.17 -10.47 -1.28
C VAL A 48 11.33 -9.28 -0.85
N LEU A 49 10.90 -9.31 0.41
CA LEU A 49 9.98 -8.33 0.95
C LEU A 49 10.74 -7.35 1.82
N PRO A 50 10.41 -6.05 1.78
CA PRO A 50 11.00 -5.10 2.70
C PRO A 50 10.56 -5.40 4.14
N GLU A 51 11.49 -5.22 5.07
CA GLU A 51 11.19 -5.08 6.50
C GLU A 51 11.16 -3.60 6.88
N ALA A 52 10.63 -3.26 8.05
CA ALA A 52 10.80 -1.91 8.59
C ALA A 52 12.27 -1.71 9.02
N PRO A 53 12.90 -0.55 8.76
CA PRO A 53 12.33 0.63 8.12
C PRO A 53 12.26 0.53 6.59
N PHE A 54 11.21 1.11 6.00
CA PHE A 54 11.01 1.18 4.55
C PHE A 54 10.41 2.53 4.17
N ALA A 55 10.81 3.09 3.02
CA ALA A 55 10.20 4.28 2.46
C ALA A 55 10.13 4.21 0.93
N GLU A 56 9.09 4.83 0.35
CA GLU A 56 8.90 4.95 -1.10
C GLU A 56 8.17 6.27 -1.41
N ASN A 57 8.77 7.07 -2.28
CA ASN A 57 8.23 8.36 -2.77
C ASN A 57 8.06 8.38 -4.29
N PHE A 58 8.28 7.25 -4.97
CA PHE A 58 8.07 7.01 -6.38
C PHE A 58 8.92 7.83 -7.37
N GLU A 59 9.73 8.77 -6.89
CA GLU A 59 10.55 9.65 -7.73
C GLU A 59 11.59 8.92 -8.57
N SER A 60 12.06 7.75 -8.10
CA SER A 60 13.05 6.93 -8.80
C SER A 60 12.50 6.19 -10.03
N PHE A 61 11.17 6.17 -10.22
CA PHE A 61 10.55 5.40 -11.30
C PHE A 61 10.72 6.07 -12.66
N VAL A 62 11.04 5.26 -13.68
CA VAL A 62 11.05 5.66 -15.08
C VAL A 62 9.66 5.38 -15.66
N LEU A 63 9.01 6.40 -16.20
CA LEU A 63 7.64 6.30 -16.74
C LEU A 63 7.69 6.01 -18.25
N ASP A 64 7.64 4.74 -18.63
CA ASP A 64 7.79 4.29 -20.02
C ASP A 64 6.54 3.60 -20.60
N GLU A 65 5.63 3.12 -19.75
CA GLU A 65 4.39 2.47 -20.15
C GLU A 65 3.31 3.49 -20.56
N ASP A 66 2.54 3.18 -21.59
CA ASP A 66 1.39 3.99 -22.02
C ASP A 66 0.14 3.62 -21.23
N SER A 67 -0.48 4.60 -20.55
CA SER A 67 -1.74 4.36 -19.84
C SER A 67 -2.82 3.98 -20.85
N THR A 68 -3.53 2.89 -20.57
CA THR A 68 -4.67 2.47 -21.38
C THR A 68 -5.95 3.23 -21.04
N ALA A 69 -5.97 3.93 -19.89
CA ALA A 69 -7.12 4.69 -19.42
C ALA A 69 -7.02 6.17 -19.82
N ASP A 70 -5.81 6.75 -19.75
CA ASP A 70 -5.59 8.18 -19.93
C ASP A 70 -4.64 8.43 -21.13
N ALA A 71 -5.19 8.88 -22.26
CA ALA A 71 -4.42 9.08 -23.48
C ALA A 71 -3.29 10.11 -23.30
N GLY A 72 -2.06 9.73 -23.70
CA GLY A 72 -0.87 10.57 -23.58
C GLY A 72 -0.21 10.56 -22.20
N VAL A 73 -0.78 9.85 -21.23
CA VAL A 73 -0.17 9.67 -19.90
C VAL A 73 0.80 8.49 -19.93
N LYS A 74 2.04 8.76 -19.51
CA LYS A 74 3.04 7.74 -19.23
C LYS A 74 3.00 7.33 -17.76
N PHE A 75 3.24 6.06 -17.50
CA PHE A 75 3.28 5.53 -16.15
C PHE A 75 4.37 4.46 -15.98
N ALA A 76 4.59 4.06 -14.73
CA ALA A 76 5.35 2.88 -14.38
C ALA A 76 4.51 1.96 -13.48
N TYR A 77 4.74 0.65 -13.56
CA TYR A 77 4.11 -0.27 -12.63
C TYR A 77 4.63 -0.06 -11.19
N PRO A 78 3.78 -0.18 -10.16
CA PRO A 78 4.22 -0.12 -8.76
C PRO A 78 5.27 -1.20 -8.44
N PRO A 79 6.01 -1.08 -7.31
CA PRO A 79 7.00 -2.07 -6.90
C PRO A 79 6.48 -3.51 -7.03
N LEU A 80 7.16 -4.31 -7.83
CA LEU A 80 6.73 -5.66 -8.18
C LEU A 80 6.47 -6.59 -6.96
N PRO A 81 7.18 -6.46 -5.81
CA PRO A 81 6.90 -7.27 -4.62
C PRO A 81 5.56 -6.98 -3.93
N TRP A 82 4.96 -5.81 -4.18
CA TRP A 82 3.72 -5.38 -3.52
C TRP A 82 2.53 -6.19 -4.00
N ILE A 83 1.82 -6.83 -3.07
CA ILE A 83 0.67 -7.68 -3.41
C ILE A 83 -0.52 -6.79 -3.76
N GLY A 84 -1.17 -7.09 -4.88
CA GLY A 84 -2.41 -6.42 -5.26
C GLY A 84 -2.23 -4.99 -5.75
N ALA A 85 -1.00 -4.56 -6.04
CA ALA A 85 -0.71 -3.22 -6.55
C ALA A 85 -0.97 -3.11 -8.06
N ARG A 86 -0.38 -4.02 -8.84
CA ARG A 86 -0.44 -4.02 -10.31
C ARG A 86 -1.89 -4.06 -10.80
N PHE A 87 -2.18 -3.32 -11.88
CA PHE A 87 -3.51 -3.09 -12.47
C PHE A 87 -4.50 -2.30 -11.60
N LYS A 88 -4.17 -2.01 -10.34
CA LYS A 88 -5.01 -1.16 -9.48
C LYS A 88 -4.40 0.21 -9.28
N TRP A 89 -3.08 0.32 -9.43
CA TRP A 89 -2.31 1.54 -9.31
C TRP A 89 -1.33 1.70 -10.47
N GLU A 90 -1.06 2.96 -10.80
CA GLU A 90 -0.03 3.41 -11.71
C GLU A 90 0.86 4.41 -10.96
N VAL A 91 2.18 4.30 -11.11
CA VAL A 91 3.08 5.40 -10.73
C VAL A 91 3.12 6.38 -11.90
N ARG A 92 2.74 7.64 -11.70
CA ARG A 92 2.67 8.65 -12.77
C ARG A 92 2.89 10.07 -12.25
N GLU A 93 3.22 10.98 -13.15
CA GLU A 93 3.25 12.42 -12.86
C GLU A 93 1.83 12.92 -12.52
N ALA A 94 1.64 13.47 -11.33
CA ALA A 94 0.42 14.16 -10.93
C ALA A 94 0.69 15.06 -9.73
N HIS A 95 0.02 16.21 -9.68
CA HIS A 95 0.18 17.19 -8.59
C HIS A 95 1.63 17.66 -8.35
N GLY A 96 2.47 17.62 -9.38
CA GLY A 96 3.85 18.13 -9.34
C GLY A 96 4.91 17.14 -8.86
N SER A 97 4.57 15.87 -8.68
CA SER A 97 5.50 14.78 -8.33
C SER A 97 5.08 13.47 -9.01
N LYS A 98 5.91 12.43 -8.89
CA LYS A 98 5.50 11.06 -9.23
C LYS A 98 4.76 10.47 -8.04
N VAL A 99 3.55 9.98 -8.29
CA VAL A 99 2.65 9.49 -7.24
C VAL A 99 2.04 8.16 -7.62
N LEU A 100 1.60 7.41 -6.62
CA LEU A 100 0.83 6.19 -6.80
C LEU A 100 -0.65 6.55 -7.00
N ALA A 101 -1.10 6.54 -8.24
CA ALA A 101 -2.46 6.91 -8.63
C ALA A 101 -3.36 5.69 -8.82
N LYS A 102 -4.55 5.72 -8.21
CA LYS A 102 -5.55 4.66 -8.35
C LYS A 102 -6.12 4.68 -9.78
N THR A 103 -6.05 3.55 -10.46
CA THR A 103 -6.62 3.40 -11.80
C THR A 103 -8.14 3.43 -11.77
N LEU A 104 -8.75 3.88 -12.87
CA LEU A 104 -10.20 3.91 -13.07
C LEU A 104 -10.67 2.96 -14.19
N ASP A 105 -9.73 2.24 -14.80
CA ASP A 105 -9.90 1.35 -15.95
C ASP A 105 -10.93 0.23 -15.74
N ASN A 106 -11.03 -0.29 -14.51
CA ASN A 106 -11.91 -1.42 -14.21
C ASN A 106 -12.71 -1.21 -12.92
N VAL A 107 -14.04 -1.17 -13.03
CA VAL A 107 -14.96 -1.03 -11.90
C VAL A 107 -14.87 -2.18 -10.90
N LEU A 108 -14.45 -3.39 -11.33
CA LEU A 108 -14.18 -4.52 -10.44
C LEU A 108 -12.97 -4.24 -9.51
N PHE A 109 -12.08 -3.33 -9.93
CA PHE A 109 -10.91 -2.87 -9.17
C PHE A 109 -11.06 -1.47 -8.60
N GLN A 110 -12.30 -0.97 -8.47
CA GLN A 110 -12.57 0.31 -7.81
C GLN A 110 -12.03 0.35 -6.36
N ARG A 111 -11.89 -0.82 -5.71
CA ARG A 111 -11.21 -0.97 -4.42
C ARG A 111 -9.83 -1.61 -4.60
N ALA A 112 -8.80 -0.90 -4.13
CA ALA A 112 -7.45 -1.40 -4.01
C ALA A 112 -7.09 -1.63 -2.54
N MET A 113 -6.61 -2.84 -2.27
CA MET A 113 -5.87 -3.18 -1.06
C MET A 113 -4.53 -3.70 -1.53
N THR A 114 -3.47 -3.03 -1.08
CA THR A 114 -2.10 -3.33 -1.48
C THR A 114 -1.29 -3.62 -0.24
N PHE A 115 -0.52 -4.71 -0.23
CA PHE A 115 0.29 -5.10 0.93
C PHE A 115 1.77 -5.01 0.62
N ILE A 116 2.48 -4.41 1.56
CA ILE A 116 3.93 -4.18 1.58
C ILE A 116 4.47 -5.06 2.70
N GLY A 117 5.52 -5.85 2.44
CA GLY A 117 6.11 -6.69 3.49
C GLY A 117 5.36 -8.01 3.78
N PRO A 118 5.88 -8.82 4.72
CA PRO A 118 5.30 -10.12 5.08
C PRO A 118 4.06 -10.01 5.99
N PRO A 119 3.16 -11.01 5.97
CA PRO A 119 1.93 -11.00 6.76
C PRO A 119 2.15 -11.08 8.28
N GLY A 120 3.32 -11.55 8.73
CA GLY A 120 3.70 -11.66 10.14
C GLY A 120 4.33 -10.40 10.74
N MET A 121 4.34 -9.27 10.02
CA MET A 121 4.85 -8.02 10.58
C MET A 121 3.99 -7.54 11.76
N SER A 122 4.66 -6.99 12.77
CA SER A 122 4.05 -6.35 13.94
C SER A 122 4.94 -5.21 14.44
N ASN A 123 4.47 -4.42 15.41
CA ASN A 123 5.24 -3.37 16.08
C ASN A 123 5.84 -2.34 15.10
N TYR A 124 5.02 -1.87 14.16
CA TYR A 124 5.39 -0.84 13.22
C TYR A 124 4.36 0.29 13.14
N THR A 125 4.85 1.45 12.71
CA THR A 125 4.06 2.61 12.34
C THR A 125 4.12 2.77 10.84
N ILE A 126 2.97 3.00 10.20
CA ILE A 126 2.87 3.31 8.78
C ILE A 126 2.32 4.71 8.59
N ALA A 127 2.88 5.44 7.62
CA ALA A 127 2.35 6.72 7.17
C ALA A 127 2.42 6.83 5.65
N ALA A 128 1.53 7.63 5.08
CA ALA A 128 1.53 8.00 3.67
C ALA A 128 0.83 9.35 3.50
N ASP A 129 1.14 10.04 2.43
CA ASP A 129 0.35 11.19 1.98
C ASP A 129 -0.79 10.69 1.11
N VAL A 130 -1.95 11.32 1.22
CA VAL A 130 -3.19 10.95 0.54
C VAL A 130 -3.81 12.21 -0.06
N LEU A 131 -4.18 12.12 -1.33
CA LEU A 131 -4.96 13.15 -2.02
C LEU A 131 -6.10 12.48 -2.77
N THR A 132 -7.26 13.12 -2.78
CA THR A 132 -8.42 12.66 -3.55
C THR A 132 -8.79 13.70 -4.58
N ASP A 133 -9.10 13.25 -5.79
CA ASP A 133 -9.88 14.05 -6.72
C ASP A 133 -11.37 13.96 -6.36
N GLY A 134 -12.16 14.86 -6.94
CA GLY A 134 -13.60 14.79 -6.79
C GLY A 134 -14.30 16.11 -6.97
N ASN A 135 -15.58 16.11 -6.66
CA ASN A 135 -16.43 17.28 -6.65
C ASN A 135 -17.19 17.39 -5.32
N ARG A 136 -18.15 18.31 -5.25
CA ARG A 136 -18.98 18.52 -4.04
C ARG A 136 -19.78 17.29 -3.60
N ARG A 137 -20.10 16.37 -4.53
CA ARG A 137 -21.00 15.23 -4.30
C ARG A 137 -20.27 13.89 -4.19
N MET A 138 -19.10 13.75 -4.82
CA MET A 138 -18.34 12.51 -4.84
C MET A 138 -16.85 12.78 -4.70
N ARG A 139 -16.24 12.05 -3.78
CA ARG A 139 -14.79 11.95 -3.52
C ARG A 139 -14.44 10.50 -3.27
N SER A 140 -13.19 10.16 -3.56
CA SER A 140 -12.64 8.83 -3.31
C SER A 140 -12.09 8.72 -1.89
N ASN A 141 -11.86 7.50 -1.43
CA ASN A 141 -11.25 7.22 -0.13
C ASN A 141 -9.81 6.79 -0.34
N GLY A 142 -8.93 7.18 0.58
CA GLY A 142 -7.52 6.78 0.57
C GLY A 142 -6.97 6.63 1.97
N GLY A 143 -5.94 5.80 2.11
CA GLY A 143 -5.25 5.64 3.37
C GLY A 143 -4.32 4.44 3.40
N VAL A 144 -4.13 3.91 4.60
CA VAL A 144 -3.14 2.87 4.91
C VAL A 144 -3.81 1.66 5.56
N ILE A 145 -3.10 0.55 5.56
CA ILE A 145 -3.44 -0.66 6.28
C ILE A 145 -2.35 -0.90 7.34
N ASN A 146 -2.74 -1.00 8.61
CA ASN A 146 -1.84 -1.35 9.71
C ASN A 146 -2.40 -2.56 10.45
N GLN A 147 -1.66 -3.67 10.48
CA GLN A 147 -2.04 -4.95 11.14
C GLN A 147 -3.49 -5.35 10.87
N ARG A 148 -3.88 -5.40 9.59
CA ARG A 148 -5.23 -5.79 9.11
C ARG A 148 -6.35 -4.78 9.39
N TYR A 149 -6.05 -3.66 10.05
CA TYR A 149 -6.95 -2.51 10.13
C TYR A 149 -6.77 -1.63 8.90
N ILE A 150 -7.87 -1.21 8.29
CA ILE A 150 -7.91 -0.16 7.28
C ILE A 150 -8.10 1.17 8.01
N ILE A 151 -7.21 2.12 7.76
CA ILE A 151 -7.27 3.47 8.27
C ILE A 151 -7.39 4.39 7.06
N ALA A 152 -8.54 5.03 6.88
CA ALA A 152 -8.86 5.75 5.65
C ALA A 152 -9.51 7.10 5.92
N LEU A 153 -9.14 8.08 5.10
CA LEU A 153 -9.94 9.28 4.88
C LEU A 153 -11.09 8.91 3.94
N VAL A 154 -12.32 9.03 4.42
CA VAL A 154 -13.53 8.69 3.66
C VAL A 154 -14.08 9.95 3.03
N GLY A 155 -14.04 10.01 1.70
CA GLY A 155 -14.32 11.20 0.90
C GLY A 155 -15.74 11.72 1.12
N ASN A 156 -16.73 10.88 0.87
CA ASN A 156 -18.13 11.31 0.89
C ASN A 156 -18.68 11.59 2.29
N SER A 157 -18.24 10.82 3.28
CA SER A 157 -18.69 10.97 4.67
C SER A 157 -17.87 11.97 5.48
N GLN A 158 -16.71 12.42 4.96
CA GLN A 158 -15.81 13.36 5.64
C GLN A 158 -15.43 12.88 7.05
N VAL A 159 -14.91 11.65 7.12
CA VAL A 159 -14.44 11.05 8.36
C VAL A 159 -13.05 10.43 8.18
N LEU A 160 -12.30 10.40 9.29
CA LEU A 160 -11.20 9.46 9.47
C LEU A 160 -11.80 8.18 10.07
N GLU A 161 -11.73 7.07 9.33
CA GLU A 161 -12.30 5.78 9.72
C GLU A 161 -11.18 4.77 10.03
N VAL A 162 -11.38 4.00 11.08
CA VAL A 162 -10.64 2.77 11.38
C VAL A 162 -11.63 1.61 11.27
N SER A 163 -11.32 0.63 10.42
CA SER A 163 -12.16 -0.56 10.27
C SER A 163 -11.35 -1.85 10.10
N SER A 164 -11.92 -2.97 10.55
CA SER A 164 -11.42 -4.31 10.27
C SER A 164 -12.61 -5.27 10.29
N ASN A 165 -13.12 -5.61 9.11
CA ASN A 165 -14.47 -6.16 8.95
C ASN A 165 -15.52 -5.22 9.58
N TYR A 166 -16.39 -4.65 8.74
CA TYR A 166 -17.33 -3.61 9.15
C TYR A 166 -18.29 -4.04 10.28
N ASP A 167 -18.55 -5.33 10.43
CA ASP A 167 -19.44 -5.87 11.46
C ASP A 167 -18.71 -6.15 12.79
N ARG A 168 -17.38 -6.06 12.81
CA ARG A 168 -16.54 -6.35 13.99
C ARG A 168 -15.88 -5.11 14.56
N VAL A 169 -15.16 -4.37 13.72
CA VAL A 169 -14.44 -3.17 14.13
C VAL A 169 -14.72 -2.10 13.12
N ARG A 170 -15.41 -1.06 13.57
CA ARG A 170 -15.65 0.16 12.81
C ARG A 170 -15.82 1.32 13.78
N ALA A 171 -14.91 2.28 13.70
CA ALA A 171 -15.00 3.53 14.44
C ALA A 171 -14.54 4.66 13.52
N SER A 172 -15.10 5.84 13.71
CA SER A 172 -14.77 7.00 12.91
C SER A 172 -14.97 8.28 13.68
N VAL A 173 -14.19 9.30 13.33
CA VAL A 173 -14.37 10.68 13.83
C VAL A 173 -14.53 11.63 12.64
N PRO A 174 -15.29 12.73 12.79
CA PRO A 174 -15.37 13.77 11.76
C PRO A 174 -13.97 14.25 11.37
N PHE A 175 -13.68 14.27 10.07
CA PHE A 175 -12.45 14.81 9.53
C PHE A 175 -12.72 15.38 8.14
N ARG A 176 -12.77 16.72 8.08
CA ARG A 176 -12.99 17.41 6.82
C ARG A 176 -11.71 17.40 6.01
N TRP A 177 -11.80 16.93 4.77
CA TRP A 177 -10.69 16.91 3.83
C TRP A 177 -11.17 17.26 2.43
N ASP A 178 -10.46 18.19 1.80
CA ASP A 178 -10.83 18.76 0.50
C ASP A 178 -10.14 18.01 -0.64
N ALA A 179 -10.79 17.99 -1.81
CA ALA A 179 -10.17 17.48 -3.02
C ALA A 179 -9.01 18.37 -3.46
N GLY A 180 -7.99 17.79 -4.09
CA GLY A 180 -6.81 18.51 -4.57
C GLY A 180 -5.85 18.98 -3.47
N LYS A 181 -6.04 18.54 -2.22
CA LYS A 181 -5.11 18.81 -1.11
C LYS A 181 -4.49 17.52 -0.61
N TRP A 182 -3.20 17.59 -0.29
CA TRP A 182 -2.47 16.49 0.34
C TRP A 182 -2.68 16.49 1.84
N TYR A 183 -3.04 15.33 2.36
CA TYR A 183 -3.12 15.06 3.80
C TYR A 183 -2.17 13.93 4.14
N ARG A 184 -1.42 14.05 5.24
CA ARG A 184 -0.63 12.94 5.75
C ARG A 184 -1.47 12.12 6.72
N ILE A 185 -1.51 10.81 6.53
CA ILE A 185 -2.12 9.86 7.45
C ILE A 185 -1.03 9.04 8.13
N LYS A 186 -1.13 8.84 9.44
CA LYS A 186 -0.22 8.00 10.22
C LYS A 186 -1.03 7.08 11.12
N SER A 187 -0.63 5.81 11.21
CA SER A 187 -1.28 4.81 12.04
C SER A 187 -0.28 3.89 12.74
N ARG A 188 -0.59 3.55 13.99
CA ARG A 188 0.12 2.54 14.78
C ARG A 188 -0.87 1.69 15.57
N VAL A 189 -0.49 0.46 15.90
CA VAL A 189 -1.28 -0.45 16.72
C VAL A 189 -0.45 -0.84 17.94
N ASP A 190 -0.93 -0.49 19.13
CA ASP A 190 -0.25 -0.85 20.38
C ASP A 190 -1.02 -2.01 21.02
N ILE A 191 -0.33 -3.12 21.29
CA ILE A 191 -0.91 -4.36 21.82
C ILE A 191 -0.36 -4.63 23.21
N ALA A 192 -1.27 -4.87 24.15
CA ALA A 192 -0.94 -5.27 25.51
C ALA A 192 -0.64 -6.79 25.60
N PRO A 193 0.05 -7.25 26.65
CA PRO A 193 0.37 -8.67 26.83
C PRO A 193 -0.86 -9.58 26.85
N ASP A 194 -1.99 -9.09 27.37
CA ASP A 194 -3.26 -9.82 27.45
C ASP A 194 -3.99 -9.95 26.09
N GLY A 195 -3.48 -9.31 25.03
CA GLY A 195 -4.07 -9.33 23.69
C GLY A 195 -5.10 -8.24 23.43
N THR A 196 -5.41 -7.41 24.42
CA THR A 196 -6.10 -6.13 24.16
C THR A 196 -5.17 -5.19 23.42
N GLY A 197 -5.73 -4.23 22.68
CA GLY A 197 -4.93 -3.25 21.98
C GLY A 197 -5.70 -2.00 21.63
N VAL A 198 -4.97 -1.00 21.16
CA VAL A 198 -5.51 0.28 20.72
C VAL A 198 -4.95 0.60 19.34
N VAL A 199 -5.85 0.71 18.37
CA VAL A 199 -5.51 1.19 17.02
C VAL A 199 -5.55 2.70 17.05
N ARG A 200 -4.45 3.35 16.70
CA ARG A 200 -4.33 4.81 16.73
C ARG A 200 -4.10 5.34 15.33
N ALA A 201 -4.81 6.40 14.99
CA ALA A 201 -4.63 7.08 13.73
C ALA A 201 -4.73 8.59 13.90
N LYS A 202 -3.94 9.30 13.09
CA LYS A 202 -4.06 10.75 12.95
C LYS A 202 -3.86 11.16 11.50
N ALA A 203 -4.51 12.25 11.14
CA ALA A 203 -4.42 12.85 9.84
C ALA A 203 -4.34 14.37 9.96
N TRP A 204 -3.59 15.00 9.08
CA TRP A 204 -3.40 16.46 9.03
C TRP A 204 -3.05 16.89 7.60
N LEU A 205 -3.14 18.18 7.28
CA LEU A 205 -2.63 18.68 6.01
C LEU A 205 -1.13 18.39 5.94
N ARG A 206 -0.64 17.85 4.82
CA ARG A 206 0.75 17.36 4.72
C ARG A 206 1.78 18.41 5.14
N ASP A 207 1.54 19.67 4.77
CA ASP A 207 2.48 20.77 4.95
C ASP A 207 2.34 21.45 6.33
N ASP A 208 1.37 21.03 7.16
CA ASP A 208 1.23 21.47 8.54
C ASP A 208 2.08 20.60 9.49
N PRO A 209 2.46 21.12 10.67
CA PRO A 209 3.13 20.32 11.70
C PRO A 209 2.32 19.08 12.10
N GLU A 210 3.02 17.96 12.33
CA GLU A 210 2.38 16.73 12.83
C GLU A 210 1.73 16.98 14.19
N PRO A 211 0.41 16.70 14.37
CA PRO A 211 -0.25 16.87 15.65
C PRO A 211 0.33 15.95 16.73
N GLU A 212 0.47 16.44 17.96
CA GLU A 212 0.94 15.63 19.09
C GLU A 212 -0.07 14.53 19.44
N SER A 213 -1.36 14.88 19.51
CA SER A 213 -2.45 13.96 19.84
C SER A 213 -2.87 13.09 18.67
N TRP A 214 -3.29 11.85 18.96
CA TRP A 214 -3.98 11.01 17.99
C TRP A 214 -5.38 11.53 17.71
N THR A 215 -5.78 11.61 16.44
CA THR A 215 -7.12 12.08 16.05
C THR A 215 -8.20 11.07 16.42
N ILE A 216 -7.87 9.77 16.38
CA ILE A 216 -8.75 8.68 16.82
C ILE A 216 -7.93 7.58 17.49
N GLU A 217 -8.46 7.05 18.59
CA GLU A 217 -7.96 5.87 19.29
C GLU A 217 -9.10 4.86 19.45
N VAL A 218 -8.90 3.64 18.98
CA VAL A 218 -9.94 2.60 18.94
C VAL A 218 -9.50 1.41 19.78
N PRO A 219 -10.02 1.28 21.02
CA PRO A 219 -9.79 0.11 21.84
C PRO A 219 -10.38 -1.14 21.19
N HIS A 220 -9.65 -2.25 21.27
CA HIS A 220 -10.10 -3.54 20.76
C HIS A 220 -9.71 -4.65 21.72
N GLN A 221 -10.70 -5.41 22.19
CA GLN A 221 -10.52 -6.49 23.17
C GLN A 221 -9.66 -7.66 22.66
N THR A 222 -9.56 -7.85 21.35
CA THR A 222 -8.79 -8.93 20.72
C THR A 222 -8.11 -8.37 19.48
N ALA A 223 -7.05 -7.61 19.71
CA ALA A 223 -6.36 -6.90 18.64
C ALA A 223 -5.60 -7.87 17.70
N HIS A 224 -5.50 -7.49 16.43
CA HIS A 224 -4.68 -8.23 15.46
C HIS A 224 -3.20 -8.08 15.83
N ARG A 225 -2.57 -9.20 16.21
CA ARG A 225 -1.18 -9.22 16.67
C ARG A 225 -0.14 -8.97 15.56
N GLU A 226 -0.54 -9.23 14.32
CA GLU A 226 0.31 -9.15 13.15
C GLU A 226 -0.51 -8.86 11.89
N GLY A 227 0.14 -8.27 10.90
CA GLY A 227 -0.38 -8.05 9.57
C GLY A 227 0.55 -7.16 8.77
N ALA A 228 0.70 -7.46 7.49
CA ALA A 228 1.51 -6.66 6.58
C ALA A 228 1.04 -5.19 6.56
N PRO A 229 1.97 -4.21 6.52
CA PRO A 229 1.64 -2.84 6.16
C PRO A 229 1.00 -2.80 4.78
N GLY A 230 0.20 -1.77 4.50
CA GLY A 230 -0.43 -1.66 3.20
C GLY A 230 -1.01 -0.31 2.89
N LEU A 231 -1.51 -0.20 1.67
CA LEU A 231 -2.15 0.97 1.11
C LEU A 231 -3.58 0.64 0.74
N PHE A 232 -4.46 1.62 0.93
CA PHE A 232 -5.88 1.51 0.64
C PHE A 232 -6.33 2.62 -0.30
N GLY A 233 -7.10 2.24 -1.32
CA GLY A 233 -7.77 3.17 -2.20
C GLY A 233 -9.15 2.67 -2.58
N PHE A 234 -10.14 3.56 -2.60
CA PHE A 234 -11.45 3.25 -3.13
C PHE A 234 -11.97 4.42 -3.94
N SER A 235 -12.17 4.19 -5.24
CA SER A 235 -12.70 5.14 -6.21
C SER A 235 -14.13 4.75 -6.60
N PRO A 236 -15.17 5.24 -5.90
CA PRO A 236 -16.55 4.82 -6.15
C PRO A 236 -16.92 4.95 -7.63
N GLN A 237 -17.44 3.87 -8.21
CA GLN A 237 -17.86 3.82 -9.62
C GLN A 237 -16.74 4.20 -10.62
N SER A 238 -15.47 4.08 -10.23
CA SER A 238 -14.31 4.51 -11.03
C SER A 238 -14.42 5.97 -11.53
N ARG A 239 -14.97 6.87 -10.72
CA ARG A 239 -15.20 8.28 -11.13
C ARG A 239 -14.00 9.18 -10.94
N TYR A 240 -13.33 9.09 -9.79
CA TYR A 240 -12.25 9.99 -9.39
C TYR A 240 -11.09 9.18 -8.82
N PRO A 241 -9.84 9.45 -9.21
CA PRO A 241 -8.70 8.78 -8.64
C PRO A 241 -8.47 9.23 -7.19
N VAL A 242 -7.74 8.40 -6.47
CA VAL A 242 -7.07 8.74 -5.23
C VAL A 242 -5.58 8.52 -5.44
N TYR A 243 -4.76 9.37 -4.84
CA TYR A 243 -3.32 9.39 -4.99
C TYR A 243 -2.68 9.15 -3.64
N LEU A 244 -1.59 8.39 -3.64
CA LEU A 244 -0.76 8.13 -2.47
C LEU A 244 0.69 8.49 -2.81
N ASP A 245 1.39 9.04 -1.81
CA ASP A 245 2.80 9.40 -1.93
C ASP A 245 3.52 9.25 -0.57
N ASN A 246 4.84 9.35 -0.56
CA ASN A 246 5.70 9.42 0.63
C ASN A 246 5.35 8.35 1.69
N VAL A 247 5.24 7.10 1.21
CA VAL A 247 4.97 5.93 2.04
C VAL A 247 6.17 5.69 2.94
N SER A 248 5.93 5.52 4.24
CA SER A 248 6.97 5.21 5.21
C SER A 248 6.47 4.20 6.23
N ILE A 249 7.32 3.22 6.54
CA ILE A 249 7.10 2.22 7.58
C ILE A 249 8.30 2.29 8.52
N THR A 250 8.06 2.52 9.80
CA THR A 250 9.09 2.58 10.84
C THR A 250 8.81 1.57 11.93
N ARG A 251 9.84 1.11 12.64
CA ARG A 251 9.66 0.34 13.87
C ARG A 251 9.07 1.26 14.95
N ASN A 252 8.22 0.71 15.82
CA ASN A 252 7.70 1.42 16.99
C ASN A 252 8.77 1.64 18.05
#